data_AF-A0A1I5G9C2-F1
#
_entry.id   AF-A0A1I5G9C2-F1
#
_cell.length_a   1.000
_cell.length_b   1.000
_cell.length_c   1.000
_cell.angle_alpha   90.00
_cell.angle_beta   90.00
_cell.angle_gamma   90.00
#
_symmetry.space_group_name_H-M   'P 1'
#
loop_
_entity.id
_entity.type
_entity.pdbx_description
1 polymer ?
#
loop_
_entity_poly.entity_id
_entity_poly.type
_entity_poly.pdbx_seq_one_letter_code
_entity_poly.pdbx_strand_id
1 'polypeptide(L)'
;MKKKLALMLATVTAVATIFTGCGGKDISGNYVSEIKLAQFSSQEDMQALADVGINAGDITMDVTLELSDDNTFTMAFDTTSFKDQFSTLVDDNMDTIIDKSLESEGYSRSDITDEVAQYAGYESADALFADLENEIKGSLDDIYSGIDEELQEYSVSGDYKVKKDSVVFVVNGEDELLLDKGTLNEDGSITVNSESDGTVVSLEFELQQ
;
A
#
# COMPACT_ATOMS: atom_id res chain seq x y z
N MET A 1 30.22 14.02 -0.35
CA MET A 1 30.75 14.90 -1.42
C MET A 1 29.69 15.95 -1.83
N LYS A 2 29.36 16.96 -1.00
CA LYS A 2 29.73 18.40 -1.12
C LYS A 2 29.93 19.07 -2.51
N LYS A 3 29.42 18.55 -3.63
CA LYS A 3 29.50 19.26 -4.93
C LYS A 3 28.24 19.28 -5.82
N LYS A 4 27.08 18.82 -5.36
CA LYS A 4 25.80 19.00 -6.09
C LYS A 4 24.93 20.16 -5.57
N LEU A 5 25.43 20.88 -4.56
CA LEU A 5 24.74 21.91 -3.77
C LEU A 5 24.68 23.32 -4.41
N ALA A 6 24.89 23.46 -5.72
CA ALA A 6 24.99 24.79 -6.35
C ALA A 6 24.14 25.00 -7.62
N LEU A 7 23.28 24.05 -8.00
CA LEU A 7 22.44 24.21 -9.21
C LEU A 7 20.93 24.35 -8.95
N MET A 8 20.46 24.21 -7.70
CA MET A 8 19.05 24.44 -7.33
C MET A 8 18.81 25.74 -6.55
N LEU A 9 19.73 26.71 -6.64
CA LEU A 9 19.63 28.00 -5.92
C LEU A 9 19.31 29.20 -6.82
N ALA A 10 18.79 28.96 -8.04
CA ALA A 10 18.51 30.00 -9.03
C ALA A 10 17.04 30.09 -9.52
N THR A 11 16.09 29.36 -8.94
CA THR A 11 14.69 29.35 -9.44
C THR A 11 13.62 29.60 -8.37
N VAL A 12 13.96 30.18 -7.22
CA VAL A 12 12.99 30.44 -6.13
C VAL A 12 12.48 31.89 -6.06
N THR A 13 12.96 32.82 -6.89
CA THR A 13 12.72 34.27 -6.64
C THR A 13 11.73 34.99 -7.58
N ALA A 14 10.76 34.31 -8.20
CA ALA A 14 9.77 35.00 -9.05
C ALA A 14 8.41 34.28 -9.23
N VAL A 15 7.73 33.87 -8.15
CA VAL A 15 6.32 33.40 -8.26
C VAL A 15 5.37 34.19 -7.34
N ALA A 16 5.74 35.42 -6.96
CA ALA A 16 4.92 36.25 -6.08
C ALA A 16 4.11 37.36 -6.78
N THR A 17 4.14 37.50 -8.12
CA THR A 17 3.57 38.72 -8.75
C THR A 17 2.86 38.61 -10.10
N ILE A 18 2.47 37.43 -10.60
CA ILE A 18 1.61 37.38 -11.80
C ILE A 18 0.53 36.30 -11.60
N PHE A 19 -0.71 36.62 -11.99
CA PHE A 19 -1.90 35.77 -12.14
C PHE A 19 -2.95 35.78 -11.02
N THR A 20 -3.37 36.99 -10.60
CA THR A 20 -4.81 37.25 -10.44
C THR A 20 -5.44 37.28 -11.83
N GLY A 21 -6.04 36.16 -12.29
CA GLY A 21 -6.73 36.15 -13.59
C GLY A 21 -7.30 34.81 -14.05
N CYS A 22 -8.59 34.62 -13.81
CA CYS A 22 -9.55 33.76 -14.52
C CYS A 22 -9.36 32.23 -14.51
N GLY A 23 -10.11 31.57 -13.61
CA GLY A 23 -10.70 30.25 -13.82
C GLY A 23 -9.72 29.09 -13.95
N GLY A 24 -9.01 28.76 -12.87
CA GLY A 24 -8.42 27.42 -12.75
C GLY A 24 -9.55 26.39 -12.85
N LYS A 25 -9.34 25.32 -13.61
CA LYS A 25 -10.24 24.15 -13.58
C LYS A 25 -10.26 23.68 -12.13
N ASP A 26 -11.46 23.68 -11.54
CA ASP A 26 -11.66 23.11 -10.22
C ASP A 26 -11.47 21.60 -10.32
N ILE A 27 -10.62 21.08 -9.46
CA ILE A 27 -10.27 19.66 -9.36
C ILE A 27 -10.33 19.21 -7.91
N SER A 28 -10.96 19.98 -7.02
CA SER A 28 -11.16 19.52 -5.65
C SER A 28 -12.03 18.27 -5.64
N GLY A 29 -11.74 17.37 -4.70
CA GLY A 29 -12.39 16.08 -4.61
C GLY A 29 -11.50 15.01 -4.00
N ASN A 30 -12.12 13.85 -3.78
CA ASN A 30 -11.43 12.66 -3.29
C ASN A 30 -11.14 11.76 -4.46
N TYR A 31 -9.88 11.39 -4.62
CA TYR A 31 -9.44 10.49 -5.67
C TYR A 31 -8.84 9.22 -5.07
N VAL A 32 -8.95 8.11 -5.80
CA VAL A 32 -8.38 6.82 -5.39
C VAL A 32 -7.61 6.21 -6.57
N SER A 33 -6.43 5.67 -6.28
CA SER A 33 -5.68 4.80 -7.18
C SER A 33 -5.51 3.45 -6.49
N GLU A 34 -5.71 2.36 -7.23
CA GLU A 34 -5.42 1.01 -6.72
C GLU A 34 -4.00 0.59 -7.11
N ILE A 35 -3.24 0.05 -6.16
CA ILE A 35 -1.93 -0.57 -6.43
C ILE A 35 -2.03 -2.05 -6.09
N LYS A 36 -1.64 -2.93 -7.02
CA LYS A 36 -1.56 -4.36 -6.74
C LYS A 36 -0.33 -4.67 -5.91
N LEU A 37 -0.46 -5.57 -4.93
CA LEU A 37 0.64 -6.09 -4.11
C LEU A 37 1.82 -6.55 -4.97
N ALA A 38 1.53 -7.29 -6.05
CA ALA A 38 2.53 -7.77 -6.99
C ALA A 38 3.37 -6.68 -7.68
N GLN A 39 2.93 -5.41 -7.67
CA GLN A 39 3.68 -4.29 -8.25
C GLN A 39 4.77 -3.76 -7.31
N PHE A 40 4.68 -4.04 -6.01
CA PHE A 40 5.64 -3.57 -5.01
C PHE A 40 6.25 -4.68 -4.14
N SER A 41 5.76 -5.92 -4.25
CA SER A 41 6.41 -7.10 -3.65
C SER A 41 7.48 -7.69 -4.56
N SER A 42 8.50 -8.31 -3.97
CA SER A 42 9.50 -9.04 -4.73
C SER A 42 8.94 -10.35 -5.29
N GLN A 43 9.55 -10.88 -6.36
CA GLN A 43 9.17 -12.19 -6.89
C GLN A 43 9.37 -13.31 -5.86
N GLU A 44 10.36 -13.17 -4.98
CA GLU A 44 10.64 -14.14 -3.91
C GLU A 44 9.51 -14.16 -2.88
N ASP A 45 9.04 -12.99 -2.44
CA ASP A 45 7.93 -12.88 -1.48
C ASP A 45 6.63 -13.42 -2.07
N MET A 46 6.34 -13.09 -3.34
CA MET A 46 5.18 -13.61 -4.05
C MET A 46 5.25 -15.13 -4.24
N GLN A 47 6.45 -15.69 -4.44
CA GLN A 47 6.64 -17.13 -4.53
C GLN A 47 6.46 -17.80 -3.16
N ALA A 48 6.95 -17.20 -2.07
CA ALA A 48 6.78 -17.73 -0.72
C ALA A 48 5.30 -17.83 -0.34
N LEU A 49 4.48 -16.83 -0.69
CA LEU A 49 3.03 -16.89 -0.52
C LEU A 49 2.41 -18.00 -1.38
N ALA A 50 2.82 -18.11 -2.65
CA ALA A 50 2.31 -19.15 -3.54
C ALA A 50 2.66 -20.57 -3.05
N ASP A 51 3.83 -20.75 -2.45
CA ASP A 51 4.30 -22.04 -1.91
C ASP A 51 3.43 -22.54 -0.75
N VAL A 52 2.82 -21.62 0.02
CA VAL A 52 1.85 -21.93 1.07
C VAL A 52 0.39 -21.88 0.59
N GLY A 53 0.17 -21.79 -0.73
CA GLY A 53 -1.16 -21.82 -1.35
C GLY A 53 -1.84 -20.47 -1.49
N ILE A 54 -1.17 -19.36 -1.13
CA ILE A 54 -1.74 -18.01 -1.21
C ILE A 54 -1.38 -17.36 -2.53
N ASN A 55 -2.39 -17.13 -3.38
CA ASN A 55 -2.23 -16.35 -4.60
C ASN A 55 -2.60 -14.88 -4.35
N ALA A 56 -1.61 -14.07 -3.98
CA ALA A 56 -1.81 -12.66 -3.63
C ALA A 56 -1.70 -11.68 -4.83
N GLY A 57 -1.62 -12.20 -6.07
CA GLY A 57 -1.31 -11.37 -7.24
C GLY A 57 -2.36 -10.31 -7.59
N ASP A 58 -3.61 -10.52 -7.16
CA ASP A 58 -4.73 -9.61 -7.41
C ASP A 58 -5.10 -8.77 -6.18
N ILE A 59 -4.40 -8.93 -5.05
CA ILE A 59 -4.64 -8.10 -3.88
C ILE A 59 -4.25 -6.67 -4.20
N THR A 60 -5.15 -5.75 -3.89
CA THR A 60 -4.94 -4.31 -4.06
C THR A 60 -4.83 -3.60 -2.72
N MET A 61 -4.11 -2.48 -2.74
CA MET A 61 -4.11 -1.47 -1.69
C MET A 61 -4.48 -0.14 -2.33
N ASP A 62 -5.32 0.61 -1.64
CA ASP A 62 -5.82 1.87 -2.16
C ASP A 62 -4.89 3.00 -1.72
N VAL A 63 -4.62 3.92 -2.63
CA VAL A 63 -3.96 5.19 -2.34
C VAL A 63 -4.98 6.29 -2.59
N THR A 64 -5.26 7.04 -1.54
CA THR A 64 -6.18 8.16 -1.57
C THR A 64 -5.41 9.44 -1.85
N LEU A 65 -6.02 10.34 -2.63
CA LEU A 65 -5.56 11.70 -2.86
C LEU A 65 -6.76 12.63 -2.66
N GLU A 66 -6.77 13.36 -1.56
CA GLU A 66 -7.75 14.41 -1.28
C GLU A 66 -7.19 15.75 -1.75
N LEU A 67 -7.94 16.44 -2.63
CA LEU A 67 -7.66 17.81 -3.07
C LEU A 67 -8.74 18.73 -2.51
N SER A 68 -8.37 19.64 -1.61
CA SER A 68 -9.28 20.56 -0.94
C SER A 68 -9.48 21.88 -1.71
N ASP A 69 -10.64 22.51 -1.53
CA ASP A 69 -11.00 23.80 -2.16
C ASP A 69 -10.02 24.95 -1.86
N ASP A 70 -9.26 24.84 -0.76
CA ASP A 70 -8.24 25.82 -0.37
C ASP A 70 -6.88 25.59 -1.04
N ASN A 71 -6.80 24.62 -1.97
CA ASN A 71 -5.60 24.17 -2.67
C ASN A 71 -4.58 23.42 -1.80
N THR A 72 -5.04 22.78 -0.72
CA THR A 72 -4.24 21.81 0.02
C THR A 72 -4.52 20.39 -0.46
N PHE A 73 -3.56 19.49 -0.30
CA PHE A 73 -3.75 18.08 -0.59
C PHE A 73 -3.27 17.19 0.55
N THR A 74 -3.85 16.01 0.63
CA THR A 74 -3.36 14.90 1.44
C THR A 74 -3.37 13.63 0.59
N MET A 75 -2.24 12.93 0.57
CA MET A 75 -2.14 11.56 0.04
C MET A 75 -1.94 10.60 1.21
N ALA A 76 -2.67 9.50 1.21
CA ALA A 76 -2.54 8.46 2.23
C ALA A 76 -2.85 7.08 1.65
N PHE A 77 -2.26 6.06 2.25
CA PHE A 77 -2.59 4.67 1.95
C PHE A 77 -3.79 4.24 2.79
N ASP A 78 -4.78 3.62 2.15
CA ASP A 78 -5.88 2.92 2.84
C ASP A 78 -5.64 1.41 2.76
N THR A 79 -5.35 0.84 3.92
CA THR A 79 -5.00 -0.58 4.09
C THR A 79 -6.24 -1.46 4.26
N THR A 80 -7.44 -0.88 4.39
CA THR A 80 -8.66 -1.62 4.73
C THR A 80 -8.94 -2.72 3.72
N SER A 81 -9.01 -2.36 2.44
CA SER A 81 -9.29 -3.30 1.35
C SER A 81 -8.20 -4.38 1.24
N PHE A 82 -6.93 -4.01 1.42
CA PHE A 82 -5.80 -4.93 1.43
C PHE A 82 -5.95 -5.99 2.54
N LYS A 83 -6.23 -5.55 3.77
CA LYS A 83 -6.39 -6.43 4.95
C LYS A 83 -7.57 -7.35 4.81
N ASP A 84 -8.69 -6.88 4.28
CA ASP A 84 -9.88 -7.69 4.06
C ASP A 84 -9.62 -8.77 3.00
N GLN A 85 -9.00 -8.40 1.88
CA GLN A 85 -8.65 -9.33 0.79
C GLN A 85 -7.64 -10.37 1.26
N PHE A 86 -6.58 -9.96 1.97
CA PHE A 86 -5.54 -10.88 2.44
C PHE A 86 -6.07 -11.81 3.54
N SER A 87 -6.86 -11.30 4.49
CA SER A 87 -7.52 -12.12 5.52
C SER A 87 -8.42 -13.17 4.88
N THR A 88 -9.22 -12.79 3.89
CA THR A 88 -10.09 -13.72 3.16
C THR A 88 -9.26 -14.81 2.48
N LEU A 89 -8.15 -14.45 1.83
CA LEU A 89 -7.27 -15.43 1.20
C LEU A 89 -6.64 -16.39 2.21
N VAL A 90 -6.21 -15.90 3.37
CA VAL A 90 -5.67 -16.76 4.43
C VAL A 90 -6.75 -17.67 5.01
N ASP A 91 -7.93 -17.15 5.31
CA ASP A 91 -9.05 -17.95 5.81
C ASP A 91 -9.48 -19.04 4.81
N ASP A 92 -9.60 -18.70 3.52
CA ASP A 92 -9.99 -19.63 2.46
C ASP A 92 -8.93 -20.73 2.21
N ASN A 93 -7.67 -20.49 2.60
CA ASN A 93 -6.55 -21.40 2.40
C ASN A 93 -5.91 -21.90 3.70
N MET A 94 -6.55 -21.65 4.85
CA MET A 94 -6.01 -21.96 6.18
C MET A 94 -5.58 -23.43 6.30
N ASP A 95 -6.41 -24.33 5.77
CA ASP A 95 -6.12 -25.75 5.79
C ASP A 95 -4.82 -26.10 5.05
N THR A 96 -4.64 -25.48 3.87
CA THR A 96 -3.44 -25.66 3.03
C THR A 96 -2.20 -25.07 3.69
N ILE A 97 -2.33 -23.90 4.34
CA ILE A 97 -1.23 -23.27 5.08
C ILE A 97 -0.75 -24.20 6.19
N ILE A 98 -1.68 -24.74 6.99
CA ILE A 98 -1.36 -25.69 8.06
C ILE A 98 -0.69 -26.95 7.50
N ASP A 99 -1.22 -27.51 6.41
CA ASP A 99 -0.61 -28.68 5.75
C ASP A 99 0.83 -28.41 5.32
N LYS A 100 1.07 -27.25 4.70
CA LYS A 100 2.41 -26.86 4.25
C LYS A 100 3.36 -26.61 5.41
N SER A 101 2.85 -26.03 6.50
CA SER A 101 3.64 -25.85 7.73
C SER A 101 4.04 -27.20 8.32
N LEU A 102 3.12 -28.16 8.41
CA LEU A 102 3.41 -29.51 8.88
C LEU A 102 4.40 -30.24 7.97
N GLU A 103 4.23 -30.14 6.65
CA GLU A 103 5.13 -30.73 5.65
C GLU A 103 6.56 -30.22 5.81
N SER A 104 6.72 -28.93 6.12
CA SER A 104 8.04 -28.31 6.35
C SER A 104 8.77 -28.88 7.56
N GLU A 105 8.02 -29.31 8.57
CA GLU A 105 8.51 -30.00 9.78
C GLU A 105 8.59 -31.53 9.59
N GLY A 106 8.28 -32.04 8.39
CA GLY A 106 8.34 -33.45 8.04
C GLY A 106 7.13 -34.28 8.47
N TYR A 107 6.00 -33.63 8.77
CA TYR A 107 4.74 -34.26 9.16
C TYR A 107 3.65 -34.10 8.10
N SER A 108 2.66 -34.98 8.15
CA SER A 108 1.37 -34.82 7.49
C SER A 108 0.27 -34.65 8.54
N ARG A 109 -0.91 -34.16 8.16
CA ARG A 109 -2.10 -34.14 9.06
C ARG A 109 -2.37 -35.47 9.73
N SER A 110 -2.22 -36.57 9.01
CA SER A 110 -2.48 -37.91 9.55
C SER A 110 -1.50 -38.34 10.65
N ASP A 111 -0.33 -37.71 10.74
CA ASP A 111 0.62 -37.94 11.82
C ASP A 111 0.20 -37.24 13.12
N ILE A 112 -0.66 -36.23 13.02
CA ILE A 112 -1.23 -35.49 14.16
C ILE A 112 -2.48 -36.21 14.67
N THR A 113 -2.24 -37.26 15.45
CA THR A 113 -3.31 -38.03 16.12
C THR A 113 -3.69 -37.40 17.46
N ASP A 114 -4.85 -37.78 18.02
CA ASP A 114 -5.25 -37.35 19.37
C ASP A 114 -4.19 -37.70 20.43
N GLU A 115 -3.51 -38.84 20.31
CA GLU A 115 -2.45 -39.24 21.25
C GLU A 115 -1.24 -38.28 21.17
N VAL A 116 -0.87 -37.84 19.96
CA VAL A 116 0.21 -36.88 19.74
C VAL A 116 -0.18 -35.50 20.29
N ALA A 117 -1.40 -35.05 20.00
CA ALA A 117 -1.91 -33.77 20.49
C ALA A 117 -2.01 -33.74 22.03
N GLN A 118 -2.50 -34.82 22.64
CA GLN A 118 -2.55 -34.96 24.11
C GLN A 118 -1.18 -34.99 24.75
N TYR A 119 -0.17 -35.59 24.10
CA TYR A 119 1.21 -35.52 24.57
C TYR A 119 1.75 -34.08 24.56
N ALA A 120 1.34 -33.27 23.60
CA ALA A 120 1.64 -31.83 23.52
C ALA A 120 0.78 -30.96 24.45
N GLY A 121 -0.20 -31.54 25.16
CA GLY A 121 -1.04 -30.85 26.14
C GLY A 121 -2.41 -30.38 25.63
N TYR A 122 -2.81 -30.77 24.42
CA TYR A 122 -4.12 -30.47 23.84
C TYR A 122 -5.17 -31.53 24.16
N GLU A 123 -6.45 -31.19 24.10
CA GLU A 123 -7.54 -32.16 24.37
C GLU A 123 -7.71 -33.21 23.26
N SER A 124 -7.48 -32.80 22.00
CA SER A 124 -7.59 -33.60 20.78
C SER A 124 -6.73 -33.01 19.67
N ALA A 125 -6.57 -33.73 18.55
CA ALA A 125 -5.95 -33.19 17.35
C ALA A 125 -6.69 -31.97 16.81
N ASP A 126 -8.03 -31.99 16.82
CA ASP A 126 -8.85 -30.84 16.41
C ASP A 126 -8.58 -29.59 17.27
N ALA A 127 -8.37 -29.78 18.59
CA ALA A 127 -8.04 -28.66 19.48
C ALA A 127 -6.66 -28.06 19.16
N LEU A 128 -5.69 -28.89 18.75
CA LEU A 128 -4.39 -28.42 18.28
C LEU A 128 -4.52 -27.65 16.96
N PHE A 129 -5.28 -28.17 15.99
CA PHE A 129 -5.48 -27.48 14.72
C PHE A 129 -6.19 -26.13 14.90
N ALA A 130 -7.23 -26.07 15.74
CA ALA A 130 -7.89 -24.81 16.06
C ALA A 130 -6.93 -23.81 16.72
N ASP A 131 -5.98 -24.27 17.54
CA ASP A 131 -4.95 -23.41 18.13
C ASP A 131 -3.98 -22.87 17.06
N LEU A 132 -3.51 -23.72 16.15
CA LEU A 132 -2.68 -23.29 15.01
C LEU A 132 -3.38 -22.26 14.14
N GLU A 133 -4.67 -22.43 13.85
CA GLU A 133 -5.47 -21.44 13.12
C GLU A 133 -5.49 -20.09 13.87
N ASN A 134 -5.66 -20.12 15.19
CA ASN A 134 -5.65 -18.91 16.01
C ASN A 134 -4.27 -18.26 16.09
N GLU A 135 -3.18 -19.04 16.14
CA GLU A 135 -1.81 -18.53 16.10
C GLU A 135 -1.50 -17.82 14.77
N ILE A 136 -1.94 -18.41 13.64
CA ILE A 136 -1.81 -17.80 12.32
C ILE A 136 -2.59 -16.48 12.27
N LYS A 137 -3.85 -16.47 12.75
CA LYS A 137 -4.69 -15.27 12.81
C LYS A 137 -4.10 -14.18 13.70
N GLY A 138 -3.59 -14.54 14.88
CA GLY A 138 -2.92 -13.60 15.76
C GLY A 138 -1.66 -13.00 15.13
N SER A 139 -0.89 -13.80 14.39
CA SER A 139 0.28 -13.31 13.66
C SER A 139 -0.10 -12.34 12.53
N LEU A 140 -1.24 -12.55 11.86
CA LEU A 140 -1.76 -11.62 10.87
C LEU A 140 -2.14 -10.27 11.50
N ASP A 141 -2.78 -10.27 12.67
CA ASP A 141 -3.16 -9.04 13.36
C ASP A 141 -1.93 -8.19 13.73
N ASP A 142 -0.84 -8.84 14.14
CA ASP A 142 0.44 -8.17 14.42
C ASP A 142 1.05 -7.57 13.14
N ILE A 143 1.02 -8.31 12.02
CA ILE A 143 1.47 -7.82 10.70
C ILE A 143 0.64 -6.61 10.27
N TYR A 144 -0.69 -6.68 10.40
CA TYR A 144 -1.59 -5.60 10.03
C TYR A 144 -1.39 -4.34 10.87
N SER A 145 -1.06 -4.50 12.15
CA SER A 145 -0.73 -3.37 13.02
C SER A 145 0.58 -2.72 12.58
N GLY A 146 1.61 -3.51 12.26
CA GLY A 146 2.87 -2.99 11.73
C GLY A 146 2.73 -2.26 10.39
N ILE A 147 1.91 -2.79 9.47
CA ILE A 147 1.61 -2.16 8.18
C ILE A 147 0.92 -0.80 8.38
N ASP A 148 -0.05 -0.70 9.29
CA ASP A 148 -0.72 0.58 9.55
C ASP A 148 0.24 1.62 10.13
N GLU A 149 1.10 1.21 11.08
CA GLU A 149 2.10 2.11 11.66
C GLU A 149 3.06 2.63 10.59
N GLU A 150 3.61 1.74 9.76
CA GLU A 150 4.54 2.10 8.69
C GLU A 150 3.87 3.00 7.64
N LEU A 151 2.66 2.67 7.18
CA LEU A 151 1.97 3.44 6.13
C LEU A 151 1.39 4.77 6.60
N GLN A 152 1.08 4.93 7.89
CA GLN A 152 0.71 6.23 8.45
C GLN A 152 1.88 7.23 8.39
N GLU A 153 3.12 6.77 8.55
CA GLU A 153 4.30 7.62 8.42
C GLU A 153 4.53 8.09 6.97
N TYR A 154 3.95 7.40 5.99
CA TYR A 154 4.01 7.75 4.57
C TYR A 154 2.86 8.66 4.08
N SER A 155 2.02 9.18 4.98
CA SER A 155 1.04 10.20 4.60
C SER A 155 1.74 11.51 4.23
N VAL A 156 1.41 12.06 3.07
CA VAL A 156 2.01 13.29 2.54
C VAL A 156 0.94 14.35 2.46
N SER A 157 1.23 15.54 2.99
CA SER A 157 0.36 16.70 2.84
C SER A 157 1.13 17.92 2.35
N GLY A 158 0.41 18.81 1.68
CA GLY A 158 1.03 20.00 1.12
C GLY A 158 0.03 20.90 0.40
N ASP A 159 0.56 21.81 -0.41
CA ASP A 159 -0.21 22.65 -1.30
C ASP A 159 -0.13 22.11 -2.72
N TYR A 160 -1.18 22.26 -3.52
CA TYR A 160 -1.15 21.95 -4.95
C TYR A 160 -1.46 23.15 -5.82
N LYS A 161 -1.02 23.09 -7.08
CA LYS A 161 -1.28 24.14 -8.08
C LYS A 161 -1.63 23.54 -9.42
N VAL A 162 -2.74 23.98 -9.98
CA VAL A 162 -3.19 23.56 -11.31
C VAL A 162 -2.61 24.50 -12.38
N LYS A 163 -2.00 23.92 -13.41
CA LYS A 163 -1.49 24.62 -14.60
C LYS A 163 -1.89 23.85 -15.85
N LYS A 164 -2.90 24.35 -16.56
CA LYS A 164 -3.48 23.71 -17.76
C LYS A 164 -3.84 22.25 -17.42
N ASP A 165 -3.13 21.30 -18.03
CA ASP A 165 -3.37 19.86 -17.94
C ASP A 165 -2.43 19.21 -16.92
N SER A 166 -1.98 19.96 -15.91
CA SER A 166 -1.05 19.45 -14.89
C SER A 166 -1.36 19.97 -13.50
N VAL A 167 -1.08 19.13 -12.52
CA VAL A 167 -1.12 19.44 -11.09
C VAL A 167 0.31 19.38 -10.56
N VAL A 168 0.75 20.41 -9.88
CA VAL A 168 2.06 20.46 -9.23
C VAL A 168 1.84 20.39 -7.73
N PHE A 169 2.40 19.37 -7.09
CA PHE A 169 2.32 19.19 -5.65
C PHE A 169 3.54 19.86 -5.00
N VAL A 170 3.31 20.52 -3.87
CA VAL A 170 4.32 21.21 -3.07
C VAL A 170 4.22 20.63 -1.68
N VAL A 171 5.07 19.65 -1.39
CA VAL A 171 5.10 18.97 -0.09
C VAL A 171 5.64 19.92 0.98
N ASN A 172 4.94 19.98 2.12
CA ASN A 172 5.36 20.75 3.27
C ASN A 172 6.17 19.83 4.22
N GLY A 173 7.45 19.59 3.95
CA GLY A 173 8.29 18.71 4.79
C GLY A 173 9.68 18.41 4.23
N GLU A 174 10.49 17.68 5.01
CA GLU A 174 11.78 17.11 4.57
C GLU A 174 11.63 15.69 3.96
N ASP A 175 10.43 15.13 3.97
CA ASP A 175 10.20 13.74 3.55
C ASP A 175 10.18 13.57 2.03
N GLU A 176 11.01 12.64 1.56
CA GLU A 176 11.34 12.37 0.15
C GLU A 176 10.26 11.57 -0.61
N LEU A 177 8.99 11.64 -0.24
CA LEU A 177 7.94 11.11 -1.12
C LEU A 177 7.74 12.09 -2.27
N LEU A 178 8.36 11.75 -3.42
CA LEU A 178 8.43 12.53 -4.65
C LEU A 178 7.09 12.62 -5.39
N LEU A 179 6.07 13.19 -4.76
CA LEU A 179 4.93 13.74 -5.48
C LEU A 179 5.36 15.06 -6.10
N ASP A 180 5.98 15.00 -7.29
CA ASP A 180 6.47 16.21 -7.96
C ASP A 180 5.38 16.82 -8.87
N LYS A 181 4.75 15.99 -9.71
CA LYS A 181 3.80 16.45 -10.71
C LYS A 181 2.83 15.36 -11.17
N GLY A 182 1.54 15.69 -11.21
CA GLY A 182 0.49 14.91 -11.86
C GLY A 182 0.09 15.47 -13.23
N THR A 183 -0.37 14.58 -14.11
CA THR A 183 -1.04 14.92 -15.38
C THR A 183 -2.53 14.86 -15.17
N LEU A 184 -3.26 15.92 -15.52
CA LEU A 184 -4.72 15.94 -15.45
C LEU A 184 -5.28 15.46 -16.79
N ASN A 185 -6.00 14.34 -16.77
CA ASN A 185 -6.56 13.72 -17.96
C ASN A 185 -7.91 14.37 -18.35
N GLU A 186 -8.40 14.07 -19.56
CA GLU A 186 -9.64 14.63 -20.10
C GLU A 186 -10.88 14.17 -19.32
N ASP A 187 -10.85 12.94 -18.79
CA ASP A 187 -11.88 12.35 -17.94
C ASP A 187 -11.90 12.90 -16.51
N GLY A 188 -10.90 13.72 -16.13
CA GLY A 188 -10.77 14.30 -14.81
C GLY A 188 -9.89 13.51 -13.84
N SER A 189 -9.38 12.33 -14.23
CA SER A 189 -8.40 11.57 -13.45
C SER A 189 -7.04 12.28 -13.41
N ILE A 190 -6.22 11.92 -12.43
CA ILE A 190 -4.87 12.47 -12.24
C ILE A 190 -3.86 11.33 -12.27
N THR A 191 -2.94 11.35 -13.24
CA THR A 191 -1.84 10.37 -13.29
C THR A 191 -0.59 10.94 -12.65
N VAL A 192 -0.07 10.29 -11.61
CA VAL A 192 1.21 10.62 -10.96
C VAL A 192 2.20 9.50 -11.21
N ASN A 193 3.37 9.83 -11.78
CA ASN A 193 4.45 8.88 -11.95
C ASN A 193 5.49 9.11 -10.85
N SER A 194 5.74 8.09 -10.05
CA SER A 194 6.82 8.06 -9.07
C SER A 194 7.92 7.15 -9.59
N GLU A 195 9.16 7.66 -9.67
CA GLU A 195 10.33 6.88 -10.03
C GLU A 195 11.13 6.57 -8.77
N SER A 196 11.29 5.28 -8.45
CA SER A 196 12.15 4.81 -7.37
C SER A 196 13.03 3.67 -7.89
N ASP A 197 14.35 3.77 -7.69
CA ASP A 197 15.34 2.77 -8.10
C ASP A 197 15.22 2.29 -9.56
N GLY A 198 14.85 3.20 -10.48
CA GLY A 198 14.71 2.91 -11.91
C GLY A 198 13.42 2.19 -12.29
N THR A 199 12.50 2.00 -11.34
CA THR A 199 11.14 1.52 -11.58
C THR A 199 10.18 2.70 -11.51
N VAL A 200 9.36 2.85 -12.55
CA VAL A 200 8.29 3.86 -12.58
C VAL A 200 6.99 3.20 -12.14
N VAL A 201 6.45 3.66 -11.01
CA VAL A 201 5.10 3.34 -10.56
C VAL A 201 4.19 4.47 -11.01
N SER A 202 3.19 4.13 -11.82
CA SER A 202 2.16 5.07 -12.27
C SER A 202 0.92 4.88 -11.41
N LEU A 203 0.56 5.92 -10.67
CA LEU A 203 -0.69 6.00 -9.90
C LEU A 203 -1.71 6.75 -10.73
N GLU A 204 -2.83 6.11 -11.03
CA GLU A 204 -3.94 6.72 -11.77
C GLU A 204 -5.09 6.95 -10.79
N PHE A 205 -5.20 8.21 -10.36
CA PHE A 205 -6.17 8.64 -9.37
C PHE A 205 -7.50 8.98 -10.04
N GLU A 206 -8.53 8.18 -9.77
CA GLU A 206 -9.88 8.38 -10.26
C GLU A 206 -10.75 9.11 -9.23
N LEU A 207 -11.49 10.12 -9.67
CA LEU A 207 -12.38 10.90 -8.81
C LEU A 207 -13.54 10.03 -8.30
N GLN A 208 -13.69 9.96 -6.99
CA GLN A 208 -14.81 9.29 -6.33
C GLN A 208 -16.04 10.20 -6.36
N GLN A 209 -17.17 9.67 -6.84
CA GLN A 209 -18.46 10.38 -6.96
C GLN A 209 -19.35 10.21 -5.73
#